data_AF-A0A952R818-F1
#
_entry.id   AF-A0A952R818-F1
#
_cell.length_a   1.000
_cell.length_b   1.000
_cell.length_c   1.000
_cell.angle_alpha   90.00
_cell.angle_beta   90.00
_cell.angle_gamma   90.00
#
_symmetry.space_group_name_H-M   'P 1'
#
loop_
_entity.id
_entity.type
_entity.pdbx_description
1 polymer ?
#
loop_
_entity_poly.entity_id
_entity_poly.type
_entity_poly.pdbx_seq_one_letter_code
_entity_poly.pdbx_strand_id
1 'polypeptide(L)'
;MDDAERVCQDLGQRVIELRKKRGLTQQQLAERLGIDPRDLRRVESGDNVTVRMLVRLAKALVVPIGDLFVAPKVRDARRPGRPRKVTED
;
A
#
# COMPACT_ATOMS: atom_id res chain seq x y z
N MET A 1 14.65 12.58 -1.00
CA MET A 1 13.41 12.03 -1.55
C MET A 1 13.07 12.84 -2.77
N ASP A 2 13.15 12.22 -3.94
CA ASP A 2 12.65 12.85 -5.16
C ASP A 2 11.10 12.89 -5.13
N ASP A 3 10.52 13.60 -6.08
CA ASP A 3 9.07 13.78 -6.15
C ASP A 3 8.34 12.47 -6.41
N ALA A 4 8.91 11.56 -7.20
CA ALA A 4 8.31 10.28 -7.53
C ALA A 4 8.27 9.36 -6.29
N GLU A 5 9.36 9.32 -5.52
CA GLU A 5 9.48 8.57 -4.27
C GLU A 5 8.44 9.06 -3.26
N ARG A 6 8.27 10.38 -3.13
CA ARG A 6 7.24 10.98 -2.27
C ARG A 6 5.82 10.58 -2.71
N VAL A 7 5.53 10.62 -4.01
CA VAL A 7 4.24 10.19 -4.56
C VAL A 7 3.98 8.71 -4.29
N CYS A 8 4.98 7.84 -4.44
CA CYS A 8 4.83 6.41 -4.15
C CYS A 8 4.57 6.16 -2.67
N GLN A 9 5.25 6.87 -1.77
CA GLN A 9 5.02 6.79 -0.32
C GLN A 9 3.60 7.24 0.06
N ASP A 10 3.16 8.41 -0.42
CA ASP A 10 1.82 8.92 -0.13
C ASP A 10 0.73 7.99 -0.72
N LEU A 11 0.96 7.42 -1.91
CA LEU A 11 0.09 6.40 -2.52
C LEU A 11 -0.02 5.14 -1.65
N GLY A 12 1.11 4.59 -1.19
CA GLY A 12 1.13 3.39 -0.34
C GLY A 12 0.35 3.61 0.96
N GLN A 13 0.56 4.76 1.60
CA GLN A 13 -0.18 5.15 2.80
C GLN A 13 -1.67 5.33 2.50
N ARG A 14 -2.02 5.91 1.35
CA ARG A 14 -3.42 6.08 0.95
C ARG A 14 -4.12 4.73 0.71
N VAL A 15 -3.43 3.76 0.13
CA VAL A 15 -3.93 2.38 -0.02
C VAL A 15 -4.18 1.75 1.35
N ILE A 16 -3.29 1.93 2.33
CA ILE A 16 -3.49 1.45 3.70
C ILE A 16 -4.77 2.03 4.31
N GLU A 17 -4.97 3.35 4.20
CA GLU A 17 -6.16 4.03 4.72
C GLU A 17 -7.46 3.48 4.09
N LEU A 18 -7.50 3.40 2.76
CA LEU A 18 -8.67 2.94 2.01
C LEU A 18 -8.98 1.46 2.28
N ARG A 19 -7.95 0.63 2.47
CA ARG A 19 -8.10 -0.77 2.85
C ARG A 19 -8.68 -0.89 4.25
N LYS A 20 -8.12 -0.18 5.23
CA LYS A 20 -8.60 -0.18 6.62
C LYS A 20 -10.02 0.37 6.75
N LYS A 21 -10.36 1.43 6.01
CA LYS A 21 -11.72 1.98 5.95
C LYS A 21 -12.76 0.94 5.49
N ARG A 22 -12.33 -0.08 4.74
CA ARG A 22 -13.17 -1.19 4.28
C ARG A 22 -13.10 -2.43 5.16
N GLY A 23 -12.40 -2.37 6.29
CA GLY A 23 -12.24 -3.52 7.19
C GLY A 23 -11.44 -4.68 6.60
N LEU A 24 -10.62 -4.43 5.58
CA LEU A 24 -9.87 -5.49 4.89
C LEU A 24 -8.48 -5.69 5.51
N THR A 25 -8.09 -6.95 5.69
CA THR A 25 -6.68 -7.32 5.95
C THR A 25 -5.85 -7.19 4.67
N GLN A 26 -4.51 -7.15 4.80
CA GLN A 26 -3.62 -7.19 3.63
C GLN A 26 -3.90 -8.44 2.78
N GLN A 27 -4.05 -9.60 3.43
CA GLN A 27 -4.32 -10.84 2.73
C GLN A 27 -5.62 -10.80 1.92
N GLN A 28 -6.71 -10.28 2.51
CA GLN A 28 -7.99 -10.15 1.82
C GLN A 28 -7.93 -9.20 0.61
N LEU A 29 -7.21 -8.08 0.72
CA LEU A 29 -7.04 -7.19 -0.43
C LEU A 29 -6.15 -7.84 -1.50
N ALA A 30 -5.09 -8.54 -1.12
CA ALA A 30 -4.22 -9.26 -2.06
C ALA A 30 -4.99 -10.34 -2.83
N GLU A 31 -5.86 -11.09 -2.14
CA GLU A 31 -6.76 -12.09 -2.75
C GLU A 31 -7.72 -11.44 -3.75
N ARG A 32 -8.38 -10.33 -3.38
CA ARG A 32 -9.25 -9.56 -4.30
C ARG A 32 -8.49 -9.03 -5.51
N LEU A 33 -7.25 -8.64 -5.30
CA LEU A 33 -6.38 -8.19 -6.37
C LEU A 33 -5.89 -9.36 -7.21
N GLY A 34 -5.84 -10.59 -6.71
CA GLY A 34 -5.21 -11.74 -7.38
C GLY A 34 -3.69 -11.59 -7.43
N ILE A 35 -3.06 -11.20 -6.32
CA ILE A 35 -1.60 -11.07 -6.16
C ILE A 35 -1.13 -11.69 -4.84
N ASP A 36 0.19 -11.89 -4.72
CA ASP A 36 0.80 -12.35 -3.46
C ASP A 36 0.67 -11.25 -2.37
N PRO A 37 0.37 -11.60 -1.11
CA PRO A 37 0.37 -10.64 0.00
C PRO A 37 1.68 -9.85 0.17
N ARG A 38 2.81 -10.40 -0.27
CA ARG A 38 4.10 -9.70 -0.33
C ARG A 38 4.09 -8.56 -1.33
N ASP A 39 3.45 -8.73 -2.49
CA ASP A 39 3.33 -7.66 -3.49
C ASP A 39 2.46 -6.53 -2.95
N LEU A 40 1.35 -6.86 -2.28
CA LEU A 40 0.54 -5.83 -1.63
C LEU A 40 1.33 -5.09 -0.53
N ARG A 41 2.15 -5.81 0.25
CA ARG A 41 3.01 -5.18 1.26
C ARG A 41 3.96 -4.16 0.64
N ARG A 42 4.54 -4.47 -0.53
CA ARG A 42 5.43 -3.57 -1.28
C ARG A 42 4.70 -2.31 -1.76
N VAL A 43 3.50 -2.49 -2.31
CA VAL A 43 2.60 -1.37 -2.66
C VAL A 43 2.36 -0.47 -1.45
N GLU A 44 2.00 -1.07 -0.30
CA GLU A 44 1.71 -0.33 0.93
C GLU A 44 2.94 0.31 1.58
N SER A 45 4.16 -0.15 1.26
CA SER A 45 5.41 0.48 1.69
C SER A 45 5.93 1.54 0.72
N GLY A 46 5.20 1.83 -0.35
CA GLY A 46 5.55 2.85 -1.33
C GLY A 46 6.57 2.40 -2.38
N ASP A 47 6.63 1.11 -2.69
CA ASP A 47 7.33 0.65 -3.89
C ASP A 47 6.61 1.15 -5.16
N ASN A 48 7.37 1.26 -6.25
CA ASN A 48 6.82 1.64 -7.54
C ASN A 48 5.76 0.63 -8.01
N VAL A 49 4.66 1.14 -8.57
CA VAL A 49 3.55 0.33 -9.07
C VAL A 49 3.24 0.65 -10.52
N THR A 50 2.77 -0.35 -11.26
CA THR A 50 2.34 -0.13 -12.64
C THR A 50 0.97 0.55 -12.68
N VAL A 51 0.68 1.25 -13.77
CA VAL A 51 -0.67 1.83 -14.01
C VAL A 51 -1.76 0.76 -13.98
N ARG A 52 -1.47 -0.46 -14.46
CA ARG A 52 -2.41 -1.59 -14.36
C ARG A 52 -2.73 -1.95 -12.91
N MET A 53 -1.73 -1.91 -12.02
CA MET A 53 -1.95 -2.14 -10.59
C MET A 53 -2.83 -1.04 -9.97
N LEU A 54 -2.61 0.23 -10.33
CA LEU A 54 -3.46 1.34 -9.87
C LEU A 54 -4.94 1.13 -10.23
N VAL A 55 -5.22 0.69 -11.45
CA VAL A 55 -6.59 0.38 -11.88
C VAL A 55 -7.18 -0.78 -11.09
N ARG A 56 -6.39 -1.84 -10.82
CA ARG A 56 -6.83 -2.98 -10.00
C ARG A 56 -7.12 -2.54 -8.56
N LEU A 57 -6.26 -1.72 -7.97
CA LEU A 57 -6.43 -1.15 -6.63
C LEU A 57 -7.72 -0.33 -6.54
N ALA A 58 -7.94 0.61 -7.46
CA ALA A 58 -9.14 1.43 -7.48
C ALA A 58 -10.42 0.58 -7.56
N LYS A 59 -10.41 -0.47 -8.39
CA LYS A 59 -11.54 -1.42 -8.51
C LYS A 59 -11.74 -2.27 -7.25
N ALA A 60 -10.68 -2.90 -6.73
CA ALA A 60 -10.75 -3.78 -5.56
C ALA A 60 -11.14 -3.00 -4.28
N LEU A 61 -10.70 -1.74 -4.22
CA LEU A 61 -11.07 -0.78 -3.20
C LEU A 61 -12.31 0.01 -3.58
N VAL A 62 -13.05 -0.25 -4.66
CA VAL A 62 -14.31 0.45 -4.98
C VAL A 62 -14.22 1.98 -4.75
N VAL A 63 -13.24 2.62 -5.40
CA VAL A 63 -13.04 4.08 -5.41
C VAL A 63 -12.73 4.58 -6.82
N PRO A 64 -13.02 5.85 -7.13
CA PRO A 64 -12.41 6.53 -8.26
C PRO A 64 -10.88 6.45 -8.20
N ILE A 65 -10.20 6.33 -9.35
CA ILE A 65 -8.73 6.23 -9.37
C ILE A 65 -8.03 7.46 -8.78
N GLY A 66 -8.65 8.65 -8.91
CA GLY A 66 -8.13 9.90 -8.32
C GLY A 66 -8.05 9.85 -6.80
N ASP A 67 -8.91 9.07 -6.13
CA ASP A 67 -8.91 8.95 -4.68
C ASP A 67 -7.65 8.26 -4.12
N LEU A 68 -6.90 7.54 -4.98
CA LEU A 68 -5.62 6.94 -4.63
C LEU A 68 -4.52 8.00 -4.44
N PHE A 69 -4.71 9.21 -4.95
CA PHE A 69 -3.72 10.30 -4.91
C PHE A 69 -4.14 11.46 -3.99
N VAL A 70 -5.21 11.30 -3.23
CA VAL A 70 -5.57 12.25 -2.16
C VAL A 70 -4.55 12.08 -1.04
N ALA A 71 -3.93 13.19 -0.62
CA ALA A 71 -2.93 13.20 0.43
C ALA A 71 -3.44 12.46 1.69
N PRO A 72 -2.67 11.51 2.24
CA PRO A 72 -3.08 10.75 3.41
C PRO A 72 -3.23 11.66 4.63
N LYS A 73 -4.21 11.35 5.49
CA LYS A 73 -4.50 12.13 6.70
C LYS A 73 -3.47 11.90 7.79
N VAL A 74 -2.87 10.71 7.81
CA VAL A 74 -1.83 10.34 8.79
C VAL A 74 -0.62 9.86 8.02
N ARG A 75 0.45 10.66 8.05
CA ARG A 75 1.79 10.18 7.73
C ARG A 75 2.26 9.37 8.93
N ASP A 76 2.02 8.06 8.91
CA ASP A 76 2.57 7.15 9.91
C ASP A 76 4.10 7.33 9.82
N ALA A 77 4.68 8.08 10.77
CA ALA A 77 6.07 8.46 10.74
C ALA A 77 6.92 7.21 10.94
N ARG A 78 7.29 6.56 9.82
CA ARG A 78 8.24 5.44 9.73
C ARG A 78 7.93 4.31 10.73
N ARG A 79 7.27 3.24 10.29
CA ARG A 79 7.36 1.99 11.04
C ARG A 79 8.84 1.61 11.12
N PRO A 80 9.45 1.46 12.31
CA PRO A 80 10.77 0.84 12.40
C PRO A 80 10.64 -0.52 11.73
N GLY A 81 11.55 -0.82 10.79
CA GLY A 81 11.63 -2.14 10.19
C GLY A 81 11.62 -3.19 11.31
N ARG A 82 10.81 -4.24 11.15
CA ARG A 82 10.76 -5.35 12.11
C ARG A 82 12.20 -5.79 12.40
N PRO A 83 12.67 -5.83 13.67
CA PRO A 83 14.00 -6.32 13.97
C PRO A 83 14.16 -7.71 13.35
N ARG A 84 15.26 -7.93 12.62
CA ARG A 84 15.60 -9.26 12.11
C ARG A 84 15.61 -10.21 13.30
N LYS A 85 14.90 -11.34 13.20
CA LYS A 85 15.10 -12.43 14.17
C LYS A 85 16.58 -12.81 14.08
N VAL A 86 17.31 -12.60 15.17
CA VAL A 86 18.63 -13.22 15.34
C VAL A 86 18.36 -14.71 15.44
N THR A 87 18.86 -15.49 14.49
CA THR A 87 18.97 -16.93 14.63
C THR A 87 20.30 -17.17 15.33
N GLU A 88 20.25 -17.64 16.58
CA GLU A 88 21.41 -18.25 17.23
C GLU A 88 21.56 -19.68 16.70
N ASP A 89 22.80 -20.08 16.40
CA ASP A 89 23.20 -21.42 15.94
C ASP A 89 22.96 -22.50 17.01
#